data_AF-A0A9W8LQY2-F1
#
_entry.id   AF-A0A9W8LQY2-F1
#
_cell.length_a   1.000
_cell.length_b   1.000
_cell.length_c   1.000
_cell.angle_alpha   90.00
_cell.angle_beta   90.00
_cell.angle_gamma   90.00
#
_symmetry.space_group_name_H-M   'P 1'
#
loop_
_entity.id
_entity.type
_entity.pdbx_description
1 polymer ?
#
loop_
_entity_poly.entity_id
_entity_poly.type
_entity_poly.pdbx_seq_one_letter_code
_entity_poly.pdbx_strand_id
1 'polypeptide(L)' 'MTHTTDTTQRSNKPPPPGMHVPTPLLYSTSMSKQAGYNVWLKLENMQPTQSFKI' A
#
# COMPACT_ATOMS: atom_id res chain seq x y z
N MET A 1 -11.36 23.73 26.61
CA MET A 1 -10.50 22.87 25.78
C MET A 1 -10.90 21.42 26.04
N THR A 2 -11.79 20.89 25.20
CA THR A 2 -12.26 19.49 25.29
C THR A 2 -11.46 18.65 24.31
N HIS A 3 -10.62 17.76 24.83
CA HIS A 3 -9.92 16.75 24.03
C HIS A 3 -10.91 15.62 23.73
N THR A 4 -11.44 15.58 22.51
CA THR A 4 -12.17 14.41 22.01
C THR A 4 -11.15 13.45 21.39
N THR A 5 -10.83 12.38 22.10
CA THR A 5 -10.06 11.25 21.57
C THR A 5 -10.94 10.48 20.58
N ASP A 6 -10.73 10.72 19.28
CA ASP A 6 -11.32 9.92 18.22
C ASP A 6 -10.70 8.52 18.24
N THR A 7 -11.43 7.59 18.86
CA THR A 7 -11.16 6.16 18.77
C THR A 7 -11.71 5.69 17.42
N THR A 8 -10.91 5.85 16.37
CA THR A 8 -11.23 5.32 15.04
C THR A 8 -11.27 3.79 15.10
N GLN A 9 -12.48 3.23 15.21
CA GLN A 9 -12.73 1.81 15.06
C GLN A 9 -12.35 1.39 13.63
N ARG A 10 -11.31 0.56 13.49
CA ARG A 10 -11.01 -0.10 12.21
C ARG A 10 -12.08 -1.14 11.95
N SER A 11 -13.13 -0.75 11.23
CA SER A 11 -14.07 -1.71 10.66
C SER A 11 -13.32 -2.61 9.68
N ASN A 12 -13.35 -3.93 9.88
CA ASN A 12 -12.82 -4.92 8.92
C ASN A 12 -13.66 -5.02 7.63
N LYS A 13 -14.36 -3.95 7.25
CA LYS A 13 -15.12 -3.90 6.02
C LYS A 13 -14.12 -3.74 4.88
N PRO A 14 -14.13 -4.62 3.86
CA PRO A 14 -13.29 -4.41 2.69
C PRO A 14 -13.56 -3.01 2.12
N PRO A 15 -12.52 -2.27 1.71
CA PRO A 15 -12.70 -0.94 1.14
C PRO A 15 -13.71 -1.01 -0.01
N PRO A 16 -14.50 0.06 -0.22
CA PRO A 16 -15.48 0.10 -1.30
C PRO A 16 -14.86 -0.35 -2.64
N PRO A 17 -15.59 -1.15 -3.45
CA PRO A 17 -15.11 -1.53 -4.77
C PRO A 17 -14.73 -0.27 -5.58
N GLY A 18 -13.52 -0.26 -6.15
CA GLY A 18 -13.06 0.82 -7.03
C GLY A 18 -12.26 1.94 -6.37
N MET A 19 -11.99 1.86 -5.07
CA MET A 19 -11.15 2.85 -4.37
C MET A 19 -9.64 2.55 -4.52
N HIS A 20 -9.28 1.29 -4.77
CA HIS A 20 -7.92 0.84 -5.09
C HIS A 20 -7.92 0.07 -6.42
N VAL A 21 -6.77 0.02 -7.07
CA VAL A 21 -6.54 -0.74 -8.31
C VAL A 21 -5.45 -1.79 -8.12
N PRO A 22 -5.46 -2.91 -8.88
CA PRO A 22 -4.33 -3.82 -8.91
C PRO A 22 -3.08 -3.12 -9.45
N THR A 23 -2.07 -2.99 -8.60
CA THR A 23 -0.76 -2.43 -8.97
C THR A 23 0.20 -3.53 -9.42
N PRO A 24 1.15 -3.24 -10.33
CA PRO A 24 2.13 -4.23 -10.77
C PRO A 24 3.01 -4.77 -9.63
N LEU A 25 3.46 -6.02 -9.79
CA LEU A 25 4.53 -6.63 -9.00
C LEU A 25 5.73 -6.85 -9.91
N LEU A 26 6.80 -6.07 -9.72
CA LEU A 26 7.97 -6.13 -10.58
C LEU A 26 9.14 -6.83 -9.89
N TYR A 27 9.81 -7.72 -10.61
CA TYR A 27 11.11 -8.23 -10.18
C TYR A 27 12.19 -7.15 -10.39
N SER A 28 12.95 -6.83 -9.34
CA SER A 28 14.02 -5.85 -9.43
C SER A 28 15.38 -6.54 -9.54
N THR A 29 15.91 -6.66 -10.76
CA THR A 29 17.20 -7.33 -11.00
C THR A 29 18.36 -6.65 -10.26
N SER A 30 18.41 -5.33 -10.24
CA SER A 30 19.48 -4.58 -9.58
C SER A 30 19.47 -4.80 -8.06
N MET A 31 18.31 -4.66 -7.42
CA MET A 31 18.16 -4.87 -5.98
C MET A 31 18.38 -6.33 -5.61
N SER A 32 17.90 -7.27 -6.42
CA SER A 32 18.09 -8.70 -6.15
C SER A 32 19.56 -9.09 -6.17
N LYS A 33 20.33 -8.59 -7.14
CA LYS A 33 21.79 -8.79 -7.21
C LYS A 33 22.50 -8.22 -5.98
N GLN A 34 22.12 -7.02 -5.55
CA GLN A 34 22.76 -6.35 -4.41
C GLN A 34 22.40 -7.01 -3.07
N ALA A 35 21.16 -7.49 -2.92
CA ALA A 35 20.66 -8.07 -1.68
C ALA A 35 21.05 -9.56 -1.51
N GLY A 36 21.37 -10.26 -2.60
CA GLY A 36 21.68 -11.69 -2.59
C GLY A 36 20.45 -12.60 -2.55
N TYR A 37 19.25 -12.05 -2.75
CA TYR A 37 17.98 -12.77 -2.83
C TYR A 37 17.00 -12.05 -3.75
N ASN A 38 15.92 -12.74 -4.14
CA ASN A 38 14.92 -12.18 -5.05
C ASN A 38 14.14 -11.03 -4.39
N VAL A 39 14.23 -9.84 -4.97
CA VAL A 39 13.50 -8.64 -4.53
C VAL A 39 12.40 -8.33 -5.53
N TRP A 40 11.18 -8.20 -5.00
CA TRP A 40 9.98 -7.84 -5.76
C TRP A 40 9.42 -6.52 -5.25
N LEU A 41 9.03 -5.64 -6.16
CA LEU A 41 8.50 -4.32 -5.88
C LEU A 41 7.01 -4.29 -6.19
N LYS A 42 6.20 -4.07 -5.15
CA LYS A 42 4.76 -3.84 -5.29
C LYS A 42 4.52 -2.34 -5.47
N LEU A 43 4.08 -1.93 -6.67
CA LEU A 43 4.05 -0.52 -7.07
C LEU A 43 2.82 0.23 -6.54
N GLU A 44 2.64 0.29 -5.22
CA GLU A 44 1.52 1.01 -4.58
C GLU A 44 1.54 2.53 -4.82
N ASN A 45 2.68 3.07 -5.28
CA ASN A 45 2.74 4.44 -5.77
C ASN A 45 1.92 4.68 -7.06
N MET A 46 1.45 3.62 -7.73
CA MET A 46 0.55 3.68 -8.88
C MET A 46 -0.94 3.59 -8.50
N GLN A 47 -1.27 3.54 -7.21
CA GLN A 47 -2.64 3.74 -6.76
C GLN A 47 -3.13 5.15 -7.14
N PRO A 48 -4.46 5.39 -7.27
CA PRO A 48 -4.99 6.70 -7.62
C PRO A 48 -4.57 7.83 -6.66
N THR A 49 -4.37 7.52 -5.37
CA THR A 49 -3.90 8.46 -4.34
C THR A 49 -2.37 8.58 -4.27
N GLN A 50 -1.65 7.95 -5.21
CA GLN A 50 -0.19 7.87 -5.28
C GLN A 50 0.48 7.21 -4.06
N SER A 51 -0.29 6.46 -3.28
CA SER A 51 0.20 5.69 -2.14
C SER A 51 -0.72 4.51 -1.84
N PHE A 52 -0.28 3.60 -0.97
CA PHE A 52 -1.12 2.46 -0.55
C PHE A 52 -2.36 2.86 0.27
N LYS A 53 -2.42 4.11 0.77
CA LYS A 53 -3.53 4.58 1.61
C LYS A 53 -4.72 4.96 0.74
N ILE A 54 -5.89 4.54 1.20
CA ILE A 54 -7.22 4.81 0.63
C ILE A 54 -8.10 5.41 1.72
#